data_AF-A0A1H0VWW7-F1
#
_entry.id   AF-A0A1H0VWW7-F1
#
_cell.length_a   1.000
_cell.length_b   1.000
_cell.length_c   1.000
_cell.angle_alpha   90.00
_cell.angle_beta   90.00
_cell.angle_gamma   90.00
#
_symmetry.space_group_name_H-M   'P 1'
#
loop_
_entity.id
_entity.type
_entity.pdbx_description
1 polymer ?
#
loop_
_entity_poly.entity_id
_entity_poly.type
_entity_poly.pdbx_seq_one_letter_code
_entity_poly.pdbx_strand_id
1 'polypeptide(L)'
;MSVEPERIRALDGHQMISARQTVSTYAVMLDGGSLETMELTAAQARGFECLTCRAQHTATSGAFRSVGRIPSVGNVFQCLKCVGGAR
;
A
#
# COMPACT_ATOMS: atom_id res chain seq x y z
N MET A 1 -8.59 -37.45 -31.90
CA MET A 1 -8.14 -37.11 -30.52
C MET A 1 -7.24 -35.90 -30.66
N SER A 2 -7.78 -34.71 -30.51
CA SER A 2 -7.03 -33.46 -30.67
C SER A 2 -6.87 -32.85 -29.29
N VAL A 3 -5.63 -32.83 -28.81
CA VAL A 3 -5.26 -32.24 -27.52
C VAL A 3 -5.33 -30.72 -27.63
N GLU A 4 -6.13 -30.08 -26.79
CA GLU A 4 -6.19 -28.63 -26.70
C GLU A 4 -4.94 -28.12 -25.97
N PRO A 5 -4.27 -27.06 -26.44
CA PRO A 5 -3.12 -26.49 -25.76
C PRO A 5 -3.58 -25.72 -24.52
N GLU A 6 -3.20 -26.22 -23.35
CA GLU A 6 -3.35 -25.53 -22.07
C GLU A 6 -2.60 -24.19 -22.13
N ARG A 7 -3.34 -23.12 -22.41
CA ARG A 7 -2.87 -21.75 -22.29
C ARG A 7 -2.61 -21.48 -20.81
N ILE A 8 -1.37 -21.70 -20.40
CA ILE A 8 -0.79 -21.16 -19.16
C ILE A 8 -1.09 -19.66 -19.17
N ARG A 9 -2.16 -19.28 -18.47
CA ARG A 9 -2.53 -17.89 -18.26
C ARG A 9 -1.37 -17.29 -17.46
N ALA A 10 -0.58 -16.47 -18.14
CA ALA A 10 0.32 -15.54 -17.47
C ALA A 10 -0.47 -14.89 -16.34
N LEU A 11 -0.05 -15.15 -15.10
CA LEU A 11 -0.62 -14.51 -13.92
C LEU A 11 -0.22 -13.04 -14.02
N ASP A 12 -1.06 -12.31 -14.74
CA ASP A 12 -1.04 -10.87 -14.92
C ASP A 12 -0.95 -10.23 -13.52
N GLY A 13 0.01 -9.33 -13.36
CA GLY A 13 0.36 -8.68 -12.07
C GLY A 13 -0.82 -8.00 -11.36
N HIS A 14 -1.99 -7.90 -11.99
CA HIS A 14 -3.24 -7.49 -11.38
C HIS A 14 -3.76 -8.40 -10.26
N GLN A 15 -3.46 -9.71 -10.25
CA GLN A 15 -4.01 -10.59 -9.21
C GLN A 15 -3.40 -10.33 -7.82
N MET A 16 -2.20 -9.73 -7.75
CA MET A 16 -1.62 -9.27 -6.47
C MET A 16 -2.34 -8.05 -5.87
N ILE A 17 -3.20 -7.37 -6.63
CA ILE A 17 -3.88 -6.14 -6.19
C ILE A 17 -5.23 -6.47 -5.55
N SER A 18 -5.94 -7.49 -6.04
CA SER A 18 -7.27 -7.85 -5.51
C SER A 18 -7.21 -8.36 -4.06
N ALA A 19 -6.17 -9.12 -3.69
CA ALA A 19 -5.95 -9.57 -2.30
C ALA A 19 -5.42 -8.46 -1.37
N ARG A 20 -5.07 -7.29 -1.90
CA ARG A 20 -4.51 -6.16 -1.13
C ARG A 20 -5.55 -5.09 -0.78
N GLN A 21 -6.79 -5.23 -1.24
CA GLN A 21 -7.88 -4.30 -0.94
C GLN A 21 -8.62 -4.58 0.38
N THR A 22 -8.26 -5.65 1.10
CA THR A 22 -8.79 -5.87 2.45
C THR A 22 -8.35 -4.73 3.35
N VAL A 23 -9.34 -3.95 3.81
CA VAL A 23 -9.16 -2.89 4.80
C VAL A 23 -9.15 -3.53 6.17
N SER A 24 -8.20 -3.14 7.01
CA SER A 24 -8.13 -3.53 8.41
C SER A 24 -7.76 -2.34 9.27
N THR A 25 -8.12 -2.43 10.54
CA THR A 25 -7.84 -1.39 11.52
C THR A 25 -6.42 -1.58 12.07
N TYR A 26 -5.59 -0.55 11.93
CA TYR A 26 -4.21 -0.54 12.42
C TYR A 26 -4.00 0.62 13.39
N ALA A 27 -3.25 0.37 14.45
CA ALA A 27 -2.70 1.43 15.30
C ALA A 27 -1.42 1.96 14.64
N VAL A 28 -1.47 3.19 14.16
CA VAL A 28 -0.38 3.88 13.48
C VAL A 28 0.21 4.91 14.43
N MET A 29 1.48 4.74 14.76
CA MET A 29 2.27 5.75 15.45
C MET A 29 2.76 6.76 14.41
N LEU A 30 2.14 7.93 14.38
CA LEU A 30 2.56 9.00 13.47
C LEU A 30 3.89 9.60 13.91
N ASP A 31 4.66 10.14 12.97
CA ASP A 31 5.94 10.79 13.25
C ASP A 31 5.80 12.01 14.20
N GLY A 32 4.57 12.52 14.39
CA GLY A 32 4.23 13.52 15.41
C GLY A 32 4.10 12.98 16.85
N GLY A 33 4.31 11.69 17.07
CA GLY A 33 4.22 11.03 18.38
C GLY A 33 2.81 10.61 18.80
N SER A 34 1.79 10.92 17.99
CA SER A 34 0.41 10.49 18.22
C SER A 34 0.19 9.06 17.74
N LEU A 35 -0.52 8.27 18.55
CA LEU A 35 -1.03 6.97 18.13
C LEU A 35 -2.45 7.15 17.61
N GLU A 36 -2.66 6.94 16.31
CA GLU A 36 -3.97 7.01 15.68
C GLU A 36 -4.41 5.64 15.16
N THR A 37 -5.70 5.37 15.30
CA THR A 37 -6.31 4.15 14.75
C THR A 37 -6.81 4.47 13.35
N MET A 38 -6.25 3.80 12.33
CA MET A 38 -6.57 4.05 10.93
C MET A 38 -7.04 2.79 10.22
N GLU A 39 -8.02 2.93 9.34
CA GLU A 39 -8.47 1.86 8.45
C GLU A 39 -7.64 1.87 7.17
N LEU A 40 -6.74 0.89 7.04
CA LEU A 40 -5.76 0.83 5.95
C LEU A 40 -5.90 -0.44 5.15
N THR A 41 -5.60 -0.35 3.86
CA THR A 41 -5.41 -1.54 3.04
C THR A 41 -4.13 -2.26 3.46
N ALA A 42 -4.05 -3.56 3.21
CA ALA A 42 -2.81 -4.31 3.42
C ALA A 42 -1.63 -3.74 2.61
N ALA A 43 -1.90 -3.09 1.47
CA ALA A 43 -0.88 -2.39 0.69
C ALA A 43 -0.40 -1.10 1.37
N GLN A 44 -1.30 -0.29 1.92
CA GLN A 44 -0.95 0.92 2.66
C GLN A 44 -0.16 0.59 3.93
N ALA A 45 -0.62 -0.39 4.71
CA ALA A 45 0.03 -0.82 5.94
C ALA A 45 1.45 -1.36 5.71
N ARG A 46 1.70 -1.94 4.52
CA ARG A 46 3.03 -2.43 4.09
C ARG A 46 3.85 -1.38 3.33
N GLY A 47 3.29 -0.20 3.07
CA GLY A 47 3.98 0.90 2.40
C GLY A 47 4.11 0.78 0.88
N PHE A 48 3.23 0.01 0.23
CA PHE A 48 3.15 -0.06 -1.23
C PHE A 48 2.25 1.02 -1.83
N GLU A 49 1.37 1.61 -1.02
CA GLU A 49 0.39 2.61 -1.42
C GLU A 49 0.51 3.86 -0.57
N CYS A 50 0.21 5.00 -1.18
CA CYS A 50 0.05 6.25 -0.45
C CYS A 50 -1.13 6.15 0.54
N LEU A 51 -0.91 6.61 1.77
CA LEU A 51 -1.94 6.69 2.80
C LEU A 51 -3.16 7.51 2.36
N THR A 52 -2.96 8.56 1.56
CA THR A 52 -4.01 9.51 1.16
C THR A 52 -4.66 9.15 -0.17
N CYS A 53 -3.88 9.09 -1.25
CA CYS A 53 -4.43 8.93 -2.61
C CYS A 53 -4.55 7.48 -3.07
N ARG A 54 -4.10 6.51 -2.26
CA ARG A 54 -4.05 5.07 -2.57
C ARG A 54 -3.28 4.72 -3.86
N ALA A 55 -2.58 5.68 -4.44
CA ALA A 55 -1.75 5.42 -5.59
C ALA A 55 -0.59 4.52 -5.17
N GLN A 56 -0.39 3.45 -5.94
CA GLN A 56 0.81 2.64 -5.85
C GLN A 56 1.94 3.45 -6.47
N HIS A 57 2.98 3.69 -5.69
CA HIS A 57 4.25 4.11 -6.26
C HIS A 57 5.33 3.12 -5.84
N THR A 58 6.35 2.97 -6.67
CA THR A 58 7.47 2.10 -6.37
C THR A 58 8.45 2.86 -5.48
N ALA A 59 8.86 2.25 -4.36
CA ALA A 59 9.78 2.84 -3.38
C ALA A 59 11.11 3.34 -3.99
N THR A 60 11.50 2.79 -5.15
CA THR A 60 12.67 3.19 -5.93
C THR A 60 12.62 4.61 -6.50
N SER A 61 11.45 5.24 -6.54
CA SER A 61 11.30 6.58 -7.14
C SER A 61 11.62 7.73 -6.19
N GLY A 62 11.88 7.47 -4.91
CA GLY A 62 12.04 8.54 -3.90
C GLY A 62 10.78 9.42 -3.74
N ALA A 63 9.63 8.99 -4.29
CA ALA A 63 8.40 9.75 -4.34
C ALA A 63 7.55 9.65 -3.06
N PHE A 64 8.13 9.17 -1.96
CA PHE A 64 7.44 8.92 -0.70
C PHE A 64 8.15 9.53 0.49
N ARG A 65 7.37 9.88 1.51
CA ARG A 65 7.85 10.18 2.86
C ARG A 65 7.16 9.25 3.85
N SER A 66 7.89 8.72 4.81
CA SER A 66 7.26 8.08 5.97
C SER A 66 6.47 9.13 6.73
N VAL A 67 5.28 8.76 7.17
CA VAL A 67 4.42 9.63 8.01
C VAL A 67 4.06 8.99 9.34
N GLY A 68 4.40 7.71 9.48
CA GLY A 68 4.20 6.95 10.68
C GLY A 68 4.60 5.50 10.50
N ARG A 69 4.38 4.73 11.56
CA ARG A 69 4.73 3.33 11.64
C ARG A 69 3.64 2.54 12.35
N ILE A 70 3.38 1.35 11.85
CA ILE A 70 2.60 0.32 12.51
C ILE A 70 3.60 -0.66 13.14
N PRO A 71 3.69 -0.74 14.48
CA PRO A 71 4.72 -1.55 15.16
C PRO A 71 4.83 -2.99 14.67
N SER A 72 3.68 -3.61 14.37
CA SER A 72 3.58 -5.02 13.96
C SER A 72 3.69 -5.26 12.45
N VAL A 73 3.72 -4.21 11.61
CA VAL A 73 3.66 -4.35 10.14
C VAL A 73 4.83 -3.67 9.45
N GLY A 74 5.09 -2.40 9.76
CA GLY A 74 6.06 -1.60 9.02
C GLY A 74 5.70 -0.12 8.99
N ASN A 75 6.34 0.62 8.10
CA ASN A 75 6.13 2.05 7.95
C ASN A 75 4.99 2.33 6.97
N VAL A 76 4.21 3.36 7.26
CA VAL A 76 3.22 3.92 6.34
C VAL A 76 3.79 5.16 5.67
N PHE A 77 3.42 5.37 4.41
CA PHE A 77 4.02 6.41 3.58
C PHE A 77 2.95 7.26 2.91
N GLN A 78 3.30 8.52 2.69
CA GLN A 78 2.56 9.41 1.81
C GLN A 78 3.40 9.78 0.60
N CYS A 79 2.73 9.97 -0.53
CA CYS A 79 3.35 10.45 -1.75
C CYS A 79 3.87 11.89 -1.57
N LEU A 80 4.94 12.31 -2.23
CA LEU A 80 5.44 13.69 -2.11
C LEU A 80 4.40 14.74 -2.52
N LYS A 81 3.51 14.40 -3.47
CA LYS A 81 2.36 15.26 -3.84
C LYS A 81 1.35 15.43 -2.69
N CYS A 82 1.31 14.47 -1.77
CA CYS A 82 0.38 14.38 -0.65
C CYS A 82 1.00 14.95 0.64
N VAL A 83 2.32 14.81 0.79
CA VAL A 83 3.12 15.28 1.95
C VAL A 83 3.21 16.81 2.01
N GLY A 84 3.27 17.48 0.85
CA GLY A 84 3.51 18.92 0.74
C GLY A 84 2.26 19.81 0.65
N GLY A 85 1.07 19.23 0.67
CA GLY A 85 -0.21 19.93 0.54
C GLY A 85 -1.27 18.97 0.01
N ALA A 86 -2.53 19.03 0.42
CA ALA A 86 -3.23 20.01 1.24
C ALA A 86 -4.41 19.25 1.88
N ARG A 87 -4.67 19.54 3.16
CA ARG A 87 -6.00 19.58 3.83
C ARG A 87 -7.15 18.84 3.14
#